data_AF-A0A1G0YKZ9-F1
#
_entry.id   AF-A0A1G0YKZ9-F1
#
_cell.length_a   1.000
_cell.length_b   1.000
_cell.length_c   1.000
_cell.angle_alpha   90.00
_cell.angle_beta   90.00
_cell.angle_gamma   90.00
#
_symmetry.space_group_name_H-M   'P 1'
#
loop_
_entity.id
_entity.type
_entity.pdbx_description
1 polymer ?
#
loop_
_entity_poly.entity_id
_entity_poly.type
_entity_poly.pdbx_seq_one_letter_code
_entity_poly.pdbx_strand_id
1 'polypeptide(L)'
;MVDDVRVVLIKLAERLCVLRTSVPMPEAMRCQIATEAMSIYAPLANRLGIGAIKWEMEDLAFRYLQPDKYKAIASGLKAKRLERDAYVDCIVKTLNQHLTQMHIVHFAVYGRSKHIHSIYRKMERKNVQLQEIYDATAVRILVETTPQCYEVLGLVHTLWQQVMVEFDDYIAHPKSNGYQSLHTAVQGLEGRVFEVQIRTFQMHEQAEMGVAAHWKYKEGGVRKRQAHERKIEWLREVLAWHRDMAINKGVTETVEKEFLDDRVYVFTPDGDVLDLPWGVTPLDFAYHVHTDMGHRCRGAKVNGRIVPLTYALKTGDKIEILTGKDLRPSRDWINSHLGYLKTSRAKAKVLHWFKMQDYDKNKCEGQELLDNELKILGIKSERLYEVLPALGLKNIDDLRAAIGRGDMKLGQVISHLTPMDAPVVNLARVQPVVKQDTLRSDLCIEGVGRLLTHMARCCQPLPGESVIGYITVARGVSVHRQDCFNIVHASERQKKRFLEVSWGTNLRERYMVDVLMRAFDRPGLLR
;
A
#
# COMPACT_ATOMS: atom_id res chain seq x y z
N MET A 1 -5.86 4.83 11.29
CA MET A 1 -7.30 4.98 10.98
C MET A 1 -8.07 4.20 12.04
N VAL A 2 -9.19 4.74 12.52
CA VAL A 2 -9.88 4.32 13.75
C VAL A 2 -10.43 2.88 13.65
N ASP A 3 -10.15 2.05 14.66
CA ASP A 3 -10.48 0.60 14.77
C ASP A 3 -11.98 0.30 15.01
N ASP A 4 -12.86 1.18 14.55
CA ASP A 4 -14.29 1.13 14.88
C ASP A 4 -15.14 0.74 13.66
N VAL A 5 -15.77 -0.43 13.76
CA VAL A 5 -16.70 -0.98 12.76
C VAL A 5 -17.81 0.01 12.39
N ARG A 6 -18.21 0.88 13.33
CA ARG A 6 -19.24 1.90 13.11
C ARG A 6 -18.86 2.87 11.99
N VAL A 7 -17.57 3.14 11.78
CA VAL A 7 -17.11 4.01 10.68
C VAL A 7 -17.47 3.40 9.33
N VAL A 8 -17.27 2.09 9.18
CA VAL A 8 -17.63 1.40 7.93
C VAL A 8 -19.15 1.34 7.75
N LEU A 9 -19.91 1.11 8.82
CA LEU A 9 -21.38 1.16 8.75
C LEU A 9 -21.90 2.54 8.34
N ILE A 10 -21.37 3.61 8.94
CA ILE A 10 -21.69 5.00 8.57
C ILE A 10 -21.32 5.25 7.11
N LYS A 11 -20.16 4.76 6.66
CA LYS A 11 -19.72 4.93 5.26
C LYS A 11 -20.61 4.20 4.28
N LEU A 12 -20.99 2.96 4.58
CA LEU A 12 -21.93 2.18 3.77
C LEU A 12 -23.31 2.86 3.70
N ALA A 13 -23.82 3.37 4.83
CA ALA A 13 -25.07 4.10 4.87
C ALA A 13 -25.00 5.40 4.04
N GLU A 14 -23.92 6.17 4.18
CA GLU A 14 -23.67 7.39 3.41
C GLU A 14 -23.65 7.10 1.90
N ARG A 15 -22.91 6.08 1.48
CA ARG A 15 -22.83 5.67 0.06
C ARG A 15 -24.16 5.20 -0.49
N LEU A 16 -24.95 4.46 0.30
CA LEU A 16 -26.28 4.04 -0.10
C LEU A 16 -27.22 5.24 -0.28
N CYS A 17 -27.17 6.22 0.63
CA CYS A 17 -27.93 7.46 0.50
C CYS A 17 -27.55 8.22 -0.78
N VAL A 18 -26.25 8.34 -1.08
CA VAL A 18 -25.76 8.98 -2.31
C VAL A 18 -26.28 8.24 -3.55
N LEU A 19 -26.25 6.90 -3.58
CA LEU A 19 -26.79 6.12 -4.70
C LEU A 19 -28.29 6.37 -4.92
N ARG A 20 -29.07 6.41 -3.82
CA ARG A 20 -30.53 6.69 -3.88
C ARG A 20 -30.83 8.08 -4.42
N THR A 21 -30.05 9.08 -4.03
CA THR A 21 -30.29 10.49 -4.41
C THR A 21 -29.54 10.92 -5.67
N SER A 22 -28.71 10.07 -6.27
CA SER A 22 -27.88 10.39 -7.45
C SER A 22 -28.65 10.64 -8.76
N VAL A 23 -29.97 10.47 -8.78
CA VAL A 23 -30.83 10.66 -9.98
C VAL A 23 -30.58 11.97 -10.75
N PRO A 24 -30.49 13.17 -10.11
CA PRO A 24 -30.33 14.43 -10.81
C PRO A 24 -28.88 14.72 -11.24
N MET A 25 -27.92 13.87 -10.88
CA MET A 25 -26.51 14.07 -11.22
C MET A 25 -26.23 13.73 -12.70
N PRO A 26 -25.16 14.31 -13.30
CA PRO A 26 -24.71 13.94 -14.63
C PRO A 26 -24.44 12.44 -14.77
N GLU A 27 -24.67 11.87 -15.96
CA GLU A 27 -24.52 10.44 -16.21
C GLU A 27 -23.14 9.91 -15.87
N ALA A 28 -22.07 10.61 -16.27
CA ALA A 28 -20.70 10.22 -15.95
C ALA A 28 -20.47 10.07 -14.43
N MET A 29 -21.00 11.00 -13.62
CA MET A 29 -20.88 10.95 -12.17
C MET A 29 -21.71 9.81 -11.56
N ARG A 30 -22.93 9.56 -12.09
CA ARG A 30 -23.76 8.42 -11.66
C ARG A 30 -23.08 7.09 -11.97
N CYS A 31 -22.50 6.93 -13.15
CA CYS A 31 -21.74 5.74 -13.51
C CYS A 31 -20.50 5.56 -12.64
N GLN A 32 -19.79 6.64 -12.30
CA GLN A 32 -18.64 6.58 -11.39
C GLN A 32 -19.05 6.10 -9.99
N ILE A 33 -20.09 6.72 -9.40
CA ILE A 33 -20.63 6.33 -8.08
C ILE A 33 -21.13 4.88 -8.11
N ALA A 34 -21.84 4.48 -9.17
CA ALA A 34 -22.33 3.12 -9.32
C ALA A 34 -21.19 2.09 -9.49
N THR A 35 -20.12 2.45 -10.19
CA THR A 35 -18.92 1.61 -10.31
C THR A 35 -18.23 1.46 -8.97
N GLU A 36 -18.08 2.54 -8.20
CA GLU A 36 -17.54 2.52 -6.84
C GLU A 36 -18.41 1.64 -5.92
N ALA A 37 -19.73 1.80 -5.99
CA ALA A 37 -20.69 0.99 -5.24
C ALA A 37 -20.56 -0.51 -5.54
N MET A 38 -20.50 -0.89 -6.82
CA MET A 38 -20.43 -2.29 -7.25
C MET A 38 -19.07 -2.93 -6.96
N SER A 39 -17.98 -2.19 -7.09
CA SER A 39 -16.61 -2.72 -6.92
C SER A 39 -16.12 -2.69 -5.47
N ILE A 40 -16.57 -1.71 -4.68
CA ILE A 40 -16.04 -1.43 -3.34
C ILE A 40 -17.08 -1.80 -2.27
N TYR A 41 -18.18 -1.04 -2.23
CA TYR A 41 -19.07 -1.03 -1.07
C TYR A 41 -20.03 -2.22 -1.01
N ALA A 42 -20.56 -2.69 -2.12
CA ALA A 42 -21.41 -3.88 -2.15
C ALA A 42 -20.64 -5.16 -1.75
N PRO A 43 -19.43 -5.44 -2.27
CA PRO A 43 -18.59 -6.53 -1.78
C PRO A 43 -18.24 -6.41 -0.30
N LEU A 44 -17.96 -5.18 0.17
CA LEU A 44 -17.70 -4.92 1.59
C LEU A 44 -18.93 -5.24 2.45
N ALA A 45 -20.11 -4.76 2.08
CA ALA A 45 -21.36 -5.08 2.76
C ALA A 45 -21.65 -6.58 2.77
N ASN A 46 -21.34 -7.31 1.69
CA ASN A 46 -21.48 -8.76 1.62
C ASN A 46 -20.57 -9.50 2.61
N ARG A 47 -19.32 -9.06 2.76
CA ARG A 47 -18.37 -9.63 3.73
C ARG A 47 -18.82 -9.39 5.16
N LEU A 48 -19.32 -8.18 5.43
CA LEU A 48 -19.92 -7.84 6.73
C LEU A 48 -21.27 -8.55 7.01
N GLY A 49 -21.77 -9.37 6.07
CA GLY A 49 -23.05 -10.06 6.21
C GLY A 49 -24.28 -9.14 6.12
N ILE A 50 -24.12 -7.89 5.68
CA ILE A 50 -25.20 -6.90 5.63
C ILE A 50 -25.92 -7.03 4.28
N GLY A 51 -26.74 -8.08 4.17
CA GLY A 51 -27.46 -8.43 2.95
C GLY A 51 -28.34 -7.29 2.42
N ALA A 52 -29.07 -6.61 3.32
CA ALA A 52 -30.01 -5.55 2.95
C ALA A 52 -29.32 -4.40 2.19
N ILE A 53 -28.21 -3.89 2.73
CA ILE A 53 -27.43 -2.81 2.09
C ILE A 53 -26.81 -3.31 0.79
N LYS A 54 -26.21 -4.51 0.82
CA LYS A 54 -25.55 -5.09 -0.35
C LYS A 54 -26.50 -5.15 -1.56
N TRP A 55 -27.66 -5.81 -1.40
CA TRP A 55 -28.55 -6.04 -2.53
C TRP A 55 -29.15 -4.75 -3.07
N GLU A 56 -29.45 -3.79 -2.18
CA GLU A 56 -29.94 -2.49 -2.62
C GLU A 56 -28.88 -1.68 -3.36
N MET A 57 -27.63 -1.67 -2.87
CA MET A 57 -26.52 -1.05 -3.59
C MET A 57 -26.29 -1.70 -4.95
N GLU A 58 -26.31 -3.04 -5.03
CA GLU A 58 -26.15 -3.78 -6.27
C GLU A 58 -27.25 -3.44 -7.29
N ASP A 59 -28.53 -3.43 -6.87
CA ASP A 59 -29.65 -3.11 -7.76
C ASP A 59 -29.61 -1.65 -8.25
N LEU A 60 -29.28 -0.69 -7.37
CA LEU A 60 -29.15 0.72 -7.73
C LEU A 60 -27.95 0.96 -8.65
N ALA A 61 -26.81 0.35 -8.36
CA ALA A 61 -25.63 0.44 -9.20
C ALA A 61 -25.91 -0.19 -10.58
N PHE A 62 -26.54 -1.36 -10.62
CA PHE A 62 -26.91 -2.03 -11.87
C PHE A 62 -27.84 -1.19 -12.74
N ARG A 63 -28.80 -0.48 -12.11
CA ARG A 63 -29.70 0.46 -12.81
C ARG A 63 -28.93 1.56 -13.56
N TYR A 64 -27.83 2.06 -13.01
CA TYR A 64 -27.04 3.12 -13.63
C TYR A 64 -25.98 2.60 -14.59
N LEU A 65 -25.39 1.42 -14.31
CA LEU A 65 -24.34 0.83 -15.16
C LEU A 65 -24.92 0.18 -16.42
N GLN A 66 -26.08 -0.47 -16.32
CA GLN A 66 -26.71 -1.19 -17.43
C GLN A 66 -28.24 -0.96 -17.45
N PRO A 67 -28.69 0.26 -17.80
CA PRO A 67 -30.08 0.66 -17.69
C PRO A 67 -31.04 -0.19 -18.55
N ASP A 68 -30.62 -0.59 -19.76
CA ASP A 68 -31.48 -1.34 -20.68
C ASP A 68 -31.75 -2.76 -20.18
N LYS A 69 -30.70 -3.44 -19.69
CA LYS A 69 -30.80 -4.77 -19.09
C LYS A 69 -31.63 -4.73 -17.80
N TYR A 70 -31.42 -3.71 -16.96
CA TYR A 70 -32.23 -3.49 -15.76
C TYR A 70 -33.72 -3.35 -16.12
N LYS A 71 -34.05 -2.48 -17.08
CA LYS A 71 -35.43 -2.25 -17.53
C LYS A 71 -36.06 -3.51 -18.14
N ALA A 72 -35.31 -4.28 -18.93
CA ALA A 72 -35.80 -5.54 -19.50
C ALA A 72 -36.21 -6.54 -18.42
N ILE A 73 -35.36 -6.74 -17.40
CA ILE A 73 -35.64 -7.64 -16.28
C ILE A 73 -36.82 -7.13 -15.44
N ALA A 74 -36.85 -5.83 -15.15
CA ALA A 74 -37.92 -5.19 -14.37
C ALA A 74 -39.28 -5.29 -15.07
N SER A 75 -39.35 -5.07 -16.39
CA SER A 75 -40.59 -5.19 -17.17
C SER A 75 -41.08 -6.64 -17.22
N GLY A 76 -40.18 -7.60 -17.43
CA GLY A 76 -40.57 -9.02 -17.42
C GLY A 76 -41.08 -9.49 -16.06
N LEU A 77 -40.46 -9.02 -14.96
CA LEU A 77 -40.93 -9.30 -13.59
C LEU A 77 -42.32 -8.72 -13.33
N LYS A 78 -42.62 -7.54 -13.89
CA LYS A 78 -43.94 -6.89 -13.76
C LYS A 78 -45.02 -7.64 -14.51
N ALA A 79 -44.73 -8.17 -15.70
CA ALA A 79 -45.71 -8.88 -16.54
C ALA A 79 -46.25 -10.16 -15.88
N LYS A 80 -45.39 -10.96 -15.23
CA LYS A 80 -45.78 -12.22 -14.56
C LYS A 80 -46.11 -12.07 -13.07
N ARG A 81 -46.27 -10.84 -12.57
CA ARG A 81 -46.41 -10.58 -11.14
C ARG A 81 -47.64 -11.24 -10.51
N LEU A 82 -48.81 -11.09 -11.14
CA LEU A 82 -50.08 -11.60 -10.62
C LEU A 82 -50.09 -13.14 -10.50
N GLU A 83 -49.63 -13.83 -11.54
CA GLU A 83 -49.54 -15.30 -11.56
C GLU A 83 -48.57 -15.80 -10.48
N ARG A 84 -47.40 -15.15 -10.36
CA ARG A 84 -46.39 -15.50 -9.36
C ARG A 84 -46.88 -15.26 -7.93
N ASP A 85 -47.51 -14.11 -7.67
CA ASP A 85 -48.00 -13.76 -6.34
C ASP A 85 -49.10 -14.76 -5.91
N ALA A 86 -50.01 -15.14 -6.83
CA ALA A 86 -51.01 -16.19 -6.57
C ALA A 86 -50.39 -17.57 -6.28
N TYR A 87 -49.34 -17.96 -7.02
CA TYR A 87 -48.62 -19.21 -6.81
C TYR A 87 -47.91 -19.25 -5.44
N VAL A 88 -47.23 -18.15 -5.08
CA VAL A 88 -46.58 -17.98 -3.78
C VAL A 88 -47.61 -18.06 -2.66
N ASP A 89 -48.73 -17.34 -2.79
CA ASP A 89 -49.78 -17.32 -1.77
C ASP A 89 -50.38 -18.71 -1.54
N CYS A 90 -50.49 -19.53 -2.58
CA CYS A 90 -50.91 -20.92 -2.46
C CYS A 90 -49.90 -21.73 -1.62
N ILE A 91 -48.62 -21.68 -1.95
CA ILE A 91 -47.56 -22.39 -1.21
C ILE A 91 -47.50 -21.91 0.25
N VAL A 92 -47.56 -20.61 0.47
CA VAL A 92 -47.53 -20.00 1.81
C VAL A 92 -48.74 -20.47 2.63
N LYS A 93 -49.94 -20.51 2.05
CA LYS A 93 -51.14 -21.03 2.72
C LYS A 93 -50.99 -22.50 3.11
N THR A 94 -50.51 -23.35 2.21
CA THR A 94 -50.27 -24.77 2.50
C THR A 94 -49.26 -24.95 3.63
N LEU A 95 -48.13 -24.24 3.58
CA LEU A 95 -47.12 -24.28 4.64
C LEU A 95 -47.68 -23.81 5.98
N ASN A 96 -48.41 -22.70 6.01
CA ASN A 96 -49.01 -22.19 7.25
C ASN A 96 -49.96 -23.23 7.88
N GLN A 97 -50.78 -23.92 7.08
CA GLN A 97 -51.70 -24.94 7.56
C GLN A 97 -50.95 -26.12 8.22
N HIS A 98 -49.95 -26.67 7.53
CA HIS A 98 -49.18 -27.79 8.05
C HIS A 98 -48.31 -27.43 9.27
N LEU A 99 -47.68 -26.26 9.27
CA LEU A 99 -46.89 -25.79 10.43
C LEU A 99 -47.77 -25.60 11.67
N THR A 100 -49.00 -25.15 11.50
CA THR A 100 -49.99 -25.04 12.59
C THR A 100 -50.37 -26.42 13.11
N GLN A 101 -50.59 -27.39 12.22
CA GLN A 101 -50.89 -28.78 12.60
C GLN A 101 -49.73 -29.47 13.34
N MET A 102 -48.49 -29.10 13.04
CA MET A 102 -47.30 -29.57 13.75
C MET A 102 -47.08 -28.89 15.12
N HIS A 103 -48.01 -28.03 15.57
CA HIS A 103 -47.94 -27.31 16.85
C HIS A 103 -46.73 -26.37 16.97
N ILE A 104 -46.18 -25.87 15.85
CA ILE A 104 -45.17 -24.83 15.88
C ILE A 104 -45.87 -23.50 16.17
N VAL A 105 -45.63 -22.92 17.34
CA VAL A 105 -46.37 -21.75 17.83
C VAL A 105 -45.85 -20.43 17.24
N HIS A 106 -44.54 -20.33 17.01
CA HIS A 106 -43.88 -19.11 16.54
C HIS A 106 -43.12 -19.37 15.24
N PHE A 107 -43.74 -18.99 14.12
CA PHE A 107 -43.15 -19.09 12.79
C PHE A 107 -43.65 -17.98 11.87
N ALA A 108 -42.90 -17.72 10.80
CA ALA A 108 -43.33 -16.83 9.73
C ALA A 108 -42.99 -17.42 8.36
N VAL A 109 -43.98 -17.52 7.47
CA VAL A 109 -43.80 -17.97 6.09
C VAL A 109 -44.17 -16.84 5.15
N TYR A 110 -43.25 -16.48 4.25
CA TYR A 110 -43.52 -15.45 3.25
C TYR A 110 -42.72 -15.66 1.97
N GLY A 111 -43.24 -15.13 0.86
CA GLY A 111 -42.55 -15.11 -0.42
C GLY A 111 -41.35 -14.18 -0.41
N ARG A 112 -40.21 -14.65 -0.92
CA ARG A 112 -39.00 -13.85 -1.13
C ARG A 112 -38.91 -13.44 -2.60
N SER A 113 -38.86 -12.14 -2.88
CA SER A 113 -38.46 -11.63 -4.18
C SER A 113 -36.93 -11.68 -4.33
N LYS A 114 -36.47 -12.13 -5.50
CA LYS A 114 -35.05 -12.05 -5.88
C LYS A 114 -34.73 -10.64 -6.37
N HIS A 115 -33.58 -10.13 -5.99
CA HIS A 115 -33.06 -8.83 -6.45
C HIS A 115 -32.68 -8.87 -7.93
N ILE A 116 -32.83 -7.75 -8.63
CA ILE A 116 -32.71 -7.68 -10.10
C ILE A 116 -31.29 -8.04 -10.54
N HIS A 117 -30.28 -7.49 -9.86
CA HIS A 117 -28.88 -7.78 -10.15
C HIS A 117 -28.53 -9.25 -9.88
N SER A 118 -29.13 -9.87 -8.85
CA SER A 118 -28.94 -11.30 -8.58
C SER A 118 -29.55 -12.19 -9.67
N ILE A 119 -30.70 -11.80 -10.22
CA ILE A 119 -31.32 -12.46 -11.37
C ILE A 119 -30.38 -12.35 -12.58
N TYR A 120 -29.91 -11.14 -12.89
CA TYR A 120 -28.96 -10.90 -13.97
C TYR A 120 -27.70 -11.76 -13.85
N ARG A 121 -27.06 -11.79 -12.66
CA ARG A 121 -25.86 -12.61 -12.42
C ARG A 121 -26.14 -14.12 -12.54
N LYS A 122 -27.37 -14.57 -12.31
CA LYS A 122 -27.77 -15.98 -12.50
C LYS A 122 -28.01 -16.29 -13.98
N MET A 123 -28.60 -15.35 -14.74
CA MET A 123 -28.74 -15.44 -16.20
C MET A 123 -27.39 -15.59 -16.86
N GLU A 124 -26.43 -14.72 -16.56
CA GLU A 124 -25.09 -14.78 -17.18
C GLU A 124 -24.34 -16.07 -16.82
N ARG A 125 -24.36 -16.48 -15.55
CA ARG A 125 -23.61 -17.67 -15.11
C ARG A 125 -24.16 -18.99 -15.66
N LYS A 126 -25.49 -19.14 -15.73
CA LYS A 126 -26.11 -20.37 -16.25
C LYS A 126 -26.39 -20.30 -17.75
N ASN A 127 -26.18 -19.15 -18.38
CA ASN A 127 -26.54 -18.86 -19.77
C ASN A 127 -28.00 -19.23 -20.10
N VAL A 128 -28.91 -18.90 -19.18
CA VAL A 128 -30.34 -19.23 -19.28
C VAL A 128 -31.17 -17.98 -19.52
N GLN A 129 -32.30 -18.16 -20.21
CA GLN A 129 -33.23 -17.07 -20.43
C GLN A 129 -33.97 -16.69 -19.16
N LEU A 130 -34.47 -15.45 -19.15
CA LEU A 130 -35.19 -14.86 -18.03
C LEU A 130 -36.44 -15.69 -17.64
N GLN A 131 -37.05 -16.39 -18.61
CA GLN A 131 -38.21 -17.27 -18.40
C GLN A 131 -37.92 -18.47 -17.51
N GLU A 132 -36.76 -19.12 -17.67
CA GLU A 132 -36.35 -20.28 -16.86
C GLU A 132 -35.98 -19.89 -15.42
N ILE A 133 -35.58 -18.64 -15.21
CA ILE A 133 -35.33 -18.11 -13.85
C ILE A 133 -36.63 -17.72 -13.16
N TYR A 134 -37.67 -17.36 -13.91
CA TYR A 134 -38.98 -16.99 -13.36
C TYR A 134 -39.69 -18.14 -12.66
N ASP A 135 -39.43 -19.38 -13.08
CA ASP A 135 -40.01 -20.55 -12.40
C ASP A 135 -39.41 -20.74 -11.00
N ALA A 136 -38.19 -20.24 -10.74
CA ALA A 136 -37.50 -20.35 -9.47
C ALA A 136 -37.96 -19.29 -8.44
N THR A 137 -39.24 -19.36 -8.10
CA THR A 137 -39.87 -18.66 -6.96
C THR A 137 -39.17 -19.07 -5.67
N ALA A 138 -39.06 -18.15 -4.69
CA ALA A 138 -38.42 -18.46 -3.41
C ALA A 138 -39.38 -18.20 -2.25
N VAL A 139 -39.47 -19.14 -1.32
CA VAL A 139 -40.25 -19.03 -0.08
C VAL A 139 -39.29 -19.08 1.10
N ARG A 140 -39.52 -18.23 2.09
CA ARG A 140 -38.74 -18.20 3.32
C ARG A 140 -39.61 -18.61 4.49
N ILE A 141 -39.07 -19.51 5.31
CA ILE A 141 -39.68 -19.99 6.55
C ILE A 141 -38.76 -19.60 7.71
N LEU A 142 -39.32 -18.87 8.66
CA LEU A 142 -38.67 -18.49 9.91
C LEU A 142 -39.27 -19.29 11.07
N VAL A 143 -38.41 -19.85 11.90
CA VAL A 143 -38.78 -20.60 13.12
C VAL A 143 -37.97 -20.12 14.32
N GLU A 144 -38.26 -20.63 15.50
CA GLU A 144 -37.58 -20.19 16.72
C GLU A 144 -36.23 -20.89 16.90
N THR A 145 -36.20 -22.21 16.71
CA THR A 145 -35.04 -23.03 17.09
C THR A 145 -34.44 -23.79 15.90
N THR A 146 -33.15 -24.13 16.01
CA THR A 146 -32.44 -24.90 14.98
C THR A 146 -33.05 -26.29 14.74
N PRO A 147 -33.46 -27.07 15.76
CA PRO A 147 -34.17 -28.34 15.53
C PRO A 147 -35.43 -28.18 14.69
N GLN A 148 -36.23 -27.14 14.95
CA GLN A 148 -37.41 -26.82 14.14
C GLN A 148 -37.06 -26.56 12.67
N CYS A 149 -35.89 -26.00 12.35
CA CYS A 149 -35.49 -25.83 10.95
C CYS A 149 -35.43 -27.18 10.21
N TYR A 150 -34.91 -28.21 10.86
CA TYR A 150 -34.80 -29.56 10.27
C TYR A 150 -36.15 -30.30 10.27
N GLU A 151 -36.99 -30.08 11.27
CA GLU A 151 -38.38 -30.60 11.27
C GLU A 151 -39.18 -30.03 10.08
N VAL A 152 -39.09 -28.71 9.87
CA VAL A 152 -39.72 -28.04 8.73
C VAL A 152 -39.12 -28.49 7.40
N LEU A 153 -37.81 -28.75 7.34
CA LEU A 153 -37.18 -29.33 6.15
C LEU A 153 -37.82 -30.69 5.80
N GLY A 154 -37.98 -31.57 6.79
CA GLY A 154 -38.63 -32.86 6.60
C GLY A 154 -40.08 -32.73 6.13
N LEU A 155 -40.83 -31.76 6.68
CA LEU A 155 -42.18 -31.44 6.21
C LEU A 155 -42.19 -31.02 4.73
N VAL A 156 -41.30 -30.10 4.35
CA VAL A 156 -41.21 -29.60 2.97
C VAL A 156 -40.92 -30.74 1.99
N HIS A 157 -40.02 -31.66 2.33
CA HIS A 157 -39.71 -32.84 1.51
C HIS A 157 -40.81 -33.91 1.50
N THR A 158 -41.72 -33.88 2.48
CA THR A 158 -42.91 -34.74 2.50
C THR A 158 -44.01 -34.17 1.59
N LEU A 159 -44.17 -32.85 1.57
CA LEU A 159 -45.18 -32.17 0.77
C LEU A 159 -44.82 -32.10 -0.71
N TRP A 160 -43.53 -31.97 -1.02
CA TRP A 160 -43.03 -31.81 -2.39
C TRP A 160 -41.78 -32.64 -2.63
N GLN A 161 -41.67 -33.17 -3.85
CA GLN A 161 -40.52 -33.97 -4.25
C GLN A 161 -39.25 -33.11 -4.30
N GLN A 162 -38.20 -33.55 -3.61
CA GLN A 162 -36.91 -32.86 -3.55
C GLN A 162 -36.14 -33.01 -4.87
N VAL A 163 -35.50 -31.91 -5.30
CA VAL A 163 -34.49 -31.91 -6.37
C VAL A 163 -33.11 -32.12 -5.72
N MET A 164 -32.59 -33.36 -5.77
CA MET A 164 -31.42 -33.80 -5.00
C MET A 164 -30.12 -33.01 -5.25
N VAL A 165 -29.96 -32.36 -6.40
CA VAL A 165 -28.75 -31.62 -6.75
C VAL A 165 -28.69 -30.24 -6.05
N GLU A 166 -29.79 -29.76 -5.46
CA GLU A 166 -29.91 -28.38 -4.97
C GLU A 166 -30.24 -28.27 -3.46
N PHE A 167 -29.59 -29.08 -2.61
CA PHE A 167 -29.66 -28.95 -1.15
C PHE A 167 -28.34 -28.45 -0.55
N ASP A 168 -28.41 -27.35 0.21
CA ASP A 168 -27.27 -26.78 0.96
C ASP A 168 -27.64 -26.58 2.44
N ASP A 169 -26.84 -27.14 3.34
CA ASP A 169 -26.94 -26.91 4.79
C ASP A 169 -25.92 -25.87 5.28
N TYR A 170 -26.31 -24.59 5.22
CA TYR A 170 -25.48 -23.50 5.77
C TYR A 170 -25.65 -23.32 7.29
N ILE A 171 -26.47 -24.12 7.97
CA ILE A 171 -26.52 -24.11 9.43
C ILE A 171 -25.33 -24.90 9.97
N ALA A 172 -25.09 -26.10 9.44
CA ALA A 172 -23.94 -26.94 9.78
C ALA A 172 -22.63 -26.38 9.21
N HIS A 173 -22.67 -25.82 8.00
CA HIS A 173 -21.51 -25.22 7.33
C HIS A 173 -21.78 -23.75 6.96
N PRO A 174 -21.66 -22.81 7.92
CA PRO A 174 -21.87 -21.39 7.67
C PRO A 174 -20.94 -20.85 6.58
N LYS A 175 -21.42 -19.87 5.81
CA LYS A 175 -20.57 -19.15 4.85
C LYS A 175 -19.53 -18.30 5.58
N SER A 176 -18.49 -17.87 4.85
CA SER A 176 -17.43 -17.02 5.40
C SER A 176 -17.94 -15.75 6.06
N ASN A 177 -19.04 -15.17 5.55
CA ASN A 177 -19.69 -13.98 6.12
C ASN A 177 -20.67 -14.28 7.28
N GLY A 178 -20.66 -15.49 7.83
CA GLY A 178 -21.54 -15.91 8.92
C GLY A 178 -22.98 -16.24 8.50
N TYR A 179 -23.30 -16.28 7.20
CA TYR A 179 -24.65 -16.61 6.73
C TYR A 179 -25.04 -18.05 7.07
N GLN A 180 -26.23 -18.21 7.68
CA GLN A 180 -26.82 -19.49 8.06
C GLN A 180 -28.27 -19.61 7.56
N SER A 181 -28.57 -20.74 6.91
CA SER A 181 -29.91 -21.14 6.43
C SER A 181 -29.85 -22.53 5.80
N LEU A 182 -30.94 -23.29 5.83
CA LEU A 182 -31.12 -24.45 4.97
C LEU A 182 -31.72 -24.01 3.63
N HIS A 183 -31.10 -24.37 2.52
CA HIS A 183 -31.63 -24.12 1.17
C HIS A 183 -31.97 -25.46 0.53
N THR A 184 -33.18 -25.57 -0.01
CA THR A 184 -33.61 -26.74 -0.77
C THR A 184 -34.48 -26.32 -1.94
N ALA A 185 -34.32 -26.97 -3.09
CA ALA A 185 -35.25 -26.83 -4.20
C ALA A 185 -36.19 -28.04 -4.25
N VAL A 186 -37.48 -27.77 -4.43
CA VAL A 186 -38.53 -28.78 -4.49
C VAL A 186 -39.45 -28.53 -5.69
N GLN A 187 -40.05 -29.60 -6.20
CA GLN A 187 -41.00 -29.53 -7.30
C GLN A 187 -42.44 -29.40 -6.77
N GLY A 188 -43.05 -28.26 -7.06
CA GLY A 188 -44.40 -27.91 -6.65
C GLY A 188 -45.49 -28.37 -7.62
N LEU A 189 -46.68 -27.82 -7.41
CA LEU A 189 -47.83 -27.99 -8.31
C LEU A 189 -47.46 -27.55 -9.73
N GLU A 190 -48.01 -28.25 -10.73
CA GLU A 190 -47.75 -28.03 -12.16
C GLU A 190 -46.30 -28.30 -12.61
N GLY A 191 -45.50 -29.00 -11.79
CA GLY A 191 -44.12 -29.36 -12.13
C GLY A 191 -43.12 -28.20 -12.02
N ARG A 192 -43.53 -27.04 -11.53
CA ARG A 192 -42.67 -25.86 -11.33
C ARG A 192 -41.75 -26.07 -10.13
N VAL A 193 -40.48 -25.72 -10.27
CA VAL A 193 -39.47 -25.86 -9.20
C VAL A 193 -39.36 -24.56 -8.41
N PHE A 194 -39.48 -24.63 -7.08
CA PHE A 194 -39.29 -23.47 -6.22
C PHE A 194 -38.27 -23.75 -5.10
N GLU A 195 -37.64 -22.67 -4.62
CA GLU A 195 -36.58 -22.70 -3.62
C GLU A 195 -37.17 -22.37 -2.24
N VAL A 196 -36.89 -23.21 -1.24
CA VAL A 196 -37.29 -22.97 0.15
C VAL A 196 -36.06 -22.65 0.99
N GLN A 197 -36.14 -21.57 1.75
CA GLN A 197 -35.11 -21.12 2.67
C GLN A 197 -35.63 -21.19 4.09
N ILE A 198 -35.05 -22.06 4.91
CA ILE A 198 -35.47 -22.28 6.29
C ILE A 198 -34.36 -21.77 7.21
N ARG A 199 -34.71 -20.95 8.20
CA ARG A 199 -33.76 -20.44 9.20
C ARG A 199 -34.47 -19.94 10.44
N THR A 200 -33.74 -19.70 11.52
CA THR A 200 -34.33 -19.10 12.71
C THR A 200 -34.53 -17.59 12.58
N PHE A 201 -35.35 -16.97 13.45
CA PHE A 201 -35.45 -15.51 13.54
C PHE A 201 -34.10 -14.85 13.82
N GLN A 202 -33.28 -15.46 14.67
CA GLN A 202 -31.92 -14.97 14.96
C GLN A 202 -31.00 -15.06 13.73
N MET A 203 -31.02 -16.18 13.02
CA MET A 203 -30.25 -16.34 11.77
C MET A 203 -30.75 -15.38 10.68
N HIS A 204 -32.04 -15.06 10.67
CA HIS A 204 -32.59 -14.05 9.77
C HIS A 204 -32.04 -12.66 10.06
N GLU A 205 -32.05 -12.22 11.32
CA GLU A 205 -31.51 -10.92 11.71
C GLU A 205 -30.02 -10.81 11.33
N GLN A 206 -29.23 -11.86 11.62
CA GLN A 206 -27.82 -11.94 11.23
C GLN A 206 -27.61 -11.91 9.71
N ALA A 207 -28.46 -12.56 8.93
CA ALA A 207 -28.31 -12.58 7.48
C ALA A 207 -28.72 -11.27 6.78
N GLU A 208 -29.62 -10.47 7.38
CA GLU A 208 -30.03 -9.18 6.83
C GLU A 208 -29.10 -8.05 7.28
N MET A 209 -28.71 -8.06 8.56
CA MET A 209 -27.99 -6.97 9.22
C MET A 209 -26.53 -7.32 9.57
N GLY A 210 -26.11 -8.57 9.41
CA GLY A 210 -24.72 -8.99 9.59
C GLY A 210 -24.14 -8.61 10.94
N VAL A 211 -22.94 -8.03 10.90
CA VAL A 211 -22.23 -7.51 12.09
C VAL A 211 -23.08 -6.47 12.86
N ALA A 212 -24.01 -5.76 12.22
CA ALA A 212 -24.85 -4.76 12.87
C ALA A 212 -25.95 -5.37 13.77
N ALA A 213 -26.45 -6.57 13.46
CA ALA A 213 -27.46 -7.27 14.28
C ALA A 213 -26.95 -7.47 15.72
N HIS A 214 -25.69 -7.87 15.83
CA HIS A 214 -25.08 -8.24 17.10
C HIS A 214 -24.79 -7.05 18.03
N TRP A 215 -24.67 -5.83 17.47
CA TRP A 215 -24.38 -4.64 18.27
C TRP A 215 -25.61 -4.10 19.00
N LYS A 216 -26.79 -4.19 18.37
CA LYS A 216 -28.07 -3.71 18.92
C LYS A 216 -28.47 -4.43 20.21
N TYR A 217 -28.05 -5.67 20.41
CA TYR A 217 -28.47 -6.53 21.53
C TYR A 217 -27.61 -6.42 22.80
N LYS A 218 -26.53 -5.61 22.82
CA LYS A 218 -25.55 -5.59 23.93
C LYS A 218 -25.09 -4.20 24.38
N GLU A 219 -25.99 -3.23 24.41
CA GLU A 219 -25.85 -2.08 25.33
C GLU A 219 -26.15 -2.48 26.80
N GLY A 220 -26.71 -3.66 27.02
CA GLY A 220 -26.84 -4.30 28.35
C GLY A 220 -25.62 -5.17 28.68
N GLY A 221 -25.04 -4.94 29.85
CA GLY A 221 -23.76 -5.46 30.34
C GLY A 221 -23.44 -6.95 30.10
N VAL A 222 -22.12 -7.21 30.07
CA VAL A 222 -21.40 -8.48 30.26
C VAL A 222 -20.73 -9.08 28.99
N ARG A 223 -19.37 -9.08 29.09
CA ARG A 223 -18.28 -9.68 28.26
C ARG A 223 -17.61 -8.84 27.17
N LYS A 224 -16.69 -7.95 27.58
CA LYS A 224 -15.65 -7.29 26.74
C LYS A 224 -14.83 -8.28 25.89
N ARG A 225 -14.48 -9.46 26.41
CA ARG A 225 -13.64 -10.46 25.69
C ARG A 225 -14.24 -10.95 24.36
N GLN A 226 -15.54 -11.23 24.31
CA GLN A 226 -16.18 -11.72 23.08
C GLN A 226 -16.38 -10.63 22.03
N ALA A 227 -16.54 -9.37 22.44
CA ALA A 227 -16.61 -8.24 21.51
C ALA A 227 -15.24 -7.95 20.86
N HIS A 228 -14.14 -8.22 21.59
CA HIS A 228 -12.77 -7.97 21.13
C HIS A 228 -12.33 -9.02 20.09
N GLU A 229 -12.53 -10.31 20.34
CA GLU A 229 -12.22 -11.38 19.35
C GLU A 229 -12.96 -11.19 18.02
N ARG A 230 -14.14 -10.56 18.04
CA ARG A 230 -14.94 -10.27 16.85
C ARG A 230 -14.44 -9.04 16.09
N LYS A 231 -13.88 -8.04 16.76
CA LYS A 231 -13.16 -6.93 16.11
C LYS A 231 -11.91 -7.43 15.40
N ILE A 232 -11.24 -8.44 15.95
CA ILE A 232 -10.06 -9.08 15.36
C ILE A 232 -10.41 -9.79 14.05
N GLU A 233 -11.47 -10.61 14.05
CA GLU A 233 -11.94 -11.28 12.83
C GLU A 233 -12.41 -10.27 11.77
N TRP A 234 -13.13 -9.23 12.20
CA TRP A 234 -13.54 -8.14 11.33
C TRP A 234 -12.37 -7.37 10.69
N LEU A 235 -11.35 -7.00 11.47
CA LEU A 235 -10.15 -6.33 10.95
C LEU A 235 -9.43 -7.23 9.94
N ARG A 236 -9.35 -8.54 10.19
CA ARG A 236 -8.77 -9.49 9.24
C ARG A 236 -9.57 -9.55 7.94
N GLU A 237 -10.91 -9.55 7.99
CA GLU A 237 -11.75 -9.56 6.80
C GLU A 237 -11.66 -8.25 5.99
N VAL A 238 -11.59 -7.10 6.66
CA VAL A 238 -11.43 -5.79 6.02
C VAL A 238 -10.04 -5.65 5.39
N LEU A 239 -8.99 -6.11 6.08
CA LEU A 239 -7.62 -6.14 5.53
C LEU A 239 -7.50 -7.12 4.36
N ALA A 240 -8.14 -8.29 4.45
CA ALA A 240 -8.20 -9.25 3.33
C ALA A 240 -8.95 -8.67 2.13
N TRP A 241 -10.02 -7.89 2.36
CA TRP A 241 -10.74 -7.19 1.30
C TRP A 241 -9.88 -6.13 0.61
N HIS A 242 -9.08 -5.39 1.37
CA HIS A 242 -8.16 -4.41 0.79
C HIS A 242 -7.12 -5.07 -0.13
N ARG A 243 -6.67 -6.30 0.18
CA ARG A 243 -5.80 -7.09 -0.70
C ARG A 243 -6.52 -7.57 -1.95
N ASP A 244 -7.72 -8.13 -1.82
CA ASP A 244 -8.49 -8.65 -2.97
C ASP A 244 -8.95 -7.54 -3.95
N MET A 245 -9.18 -6.33 -3.44
CA MET A 245 -9.48 -5.15 -4.24
C MET A 245 -8.31 -4.68 -5.10
N ALA A 246 -7.08 -4.88 -4.63
CA ALA A 246 -5.86 -4.53 -5.34
C ALA A 246 -5.71 -5.46 -6.57
N ILE A 247 -5.85 -6.78 -6.32
CA ILE A 247 -5.80 -7.84 -7.33
C ILE A 247 -6.84 -7.66 -8.45
N ASN A 248 -8.09 -7.28 -8.13
CA ASN A 248 -9.16 -7.12 -9.13
C ASN A 248 -9.03 -5.88 -10.03
N LYS A 249 -8.15 -4.92 -9.71
CA LYS A 249 -7.99 -3.69 -10.52
C LYS A 249 -6.98 -3.83 -11.66
N GLY A 250 -6.41 -5.00 -11.91
CA GLY A 250 -5.44 -5.21 -13.00
C GLY A 250 -4.19 -4.35 -12.84
N VAL A 251 -3.88 -3.94 -11.60
CA VAL A 251 -2.63 -3.28 -11.26
C VAL A 251 -1.57 -4.37 -11.25
N THR A 252 -0.49 -4.17 -12.01
CA THR A 252 0.61 -5.14 -12.14
C THR A 252 1.13 -5.59 -10.77
N GLU A 253 1.23 -6.91 -10.57
CA GLU A 253 1.73 -7.59 -9.34
C GLU A 253 3.05 -7.02 -8.79
N THR A 254 3.83 -6.34 -9.63
CA THR A 254 5.13 -5.73 -9.29
C THR A 254 5.01 -4.45 -8.47
N VAL A 255 3.94 -3.65 -8.64
CA VAL A 255 3.75 -2.39 -7.89
C VAL A 255 3.10 -2.65 -6.52
N GLU A 256 2.36 -3.76 -6.38
CA GLU A 256 1.69 -4.14 -5.13
C GLU A 256 2.61 -4.80 -4.09
N LYS A 257 3.61 -5.59 -4.53
CA LYS A 257 4.59 -6.20 -3.62
C LYS A 257 5.42 -5.17 -2.83
N GLU A 258 5.61 -3.96 -3.36
CA GLU A 258 6.40 -2.92 -2.69
C GLU A 258 5.59 -2.06 -1.70
N PHE A 259 4.25 -2.01 -1.79
CA PHE A 259 3.46 -1.03 -1.02
C PHE A 259 2.55 -1.61 0.07
N LEU A 260 2.10 -2.87 -0.03
CA LEU A 260 1.09 -3.44 0.90
C LEU A 260 1.53 -4.73 1.62
N ASP A 261 2.55 -5.43 1.13
CA ASP A 261 3.11 -6.62 1.81
C ASP A 261 4.14 -6.28 2.89
N ASP A 262 4.42 -5.00 3.12
CA ASP A 262 5.49 -4.56 4.02
C ASP A 262 5.07 -4.39 5.48
N ARG A 263 3.79 -4.63 5.83
CA ARG A 263 3.29 -4.44 7.20
C ARG A 263 2.39 -5.57 7.70
N VAL A 264 2.51 -5.88 9.00
CA VAL A 264 1.74 -6.90 9.72
C VAL A 264 1.04 -6.27 10.92
N TYR A 265 -0.24 -6.59 11.10
CA TYR A 265 -1.04 -6.10 12.21
C TYR A 265 -1.18 -7.19 13.27
N VAL A 266 -0.68 -6.91 14.47
CA VAL A 266 -0.62 -7.87 15.58
C VAL A 266 -1.33 -7.34 16.81
N PHE A 267 -1.86 -8.23 17.63
CA PHE A 267 -2.69 -7.88 18.77
C PHE A 267 -1.93 -8.03 20.08
N THR A 268 -2.04 -7.04 20.96
CA THR A 268 -1.59 -7.14 22.36
C THR A 268 -2.51 -8.06 23.16
N PRO A 269 -2.10 -8.53 24.35
CA PRO A 269 -2.96 -9.32 25.22
C PRO A 269 -4.26 -8.60 25.61
N ASP A 270 -4.19 -7.27 25.72
CA ASP A 270 -5.29 -6.35 26.06
C ASP A 270 -6.20 -6.05 24.86
N GLY A 271 -5.75 -6.35 23.65
CA GLY A 271 -6.53 -6.25 22.40
C GLY A 271 -6.23 -5.02 21.56
N ASP A 272 -5.16 -4.28 21.85
CA ASP A 272 -4.70 -3.17 21.02
C ASP A 272 -4.03 -3.69 19.76
N VAL A 273 -4.25 -3.01 18.63
CA VAL A 273 -3.63 -3.32 17.35
C VAL A 273 -2.33 -2.57 17.23
N LEU A 274 -1.25 -3.29 16.93
CA LEU A 274 0.05 -2.72 16.62
C LEU A 274 0.40 -3.00 15.15
N ASP A 275 0.86 -1.96 14.48
CA ASP A 275 1.25 -1.96 13.08
C ASP A 275 2.79 -2.03 12.98
N LEU A 276 3.30 -3.19 12.55
CA LEU A 276 4.72 -3.49 12.48
C LEU A 276 5.16 -3.83 11.04
N PRO A 277 6.44 -3.67 10.67
CA PRO A 277 6.91 -4.07 9.35
C PRO A 277 6.84 -5.59 9.15
N TRP A 278 6.79 -6.06 7.91
CA TRP A 278 6.65 -7.48 7.61
C TRP A 278 7.88 -8.29 8.03
N GLY A 279 7.61 -9.53 8.45
CA GLY A 279 8.64 -10.46 8.89
C GLY A 279 9.26 -10.13 10.24
N VAL A 280 8.69 -9.18 11.00
CA VAL A 280 9.07 -8.93 12.40
C VAL A 280 8.86 -10.16 13.26
N THR A 281 9.65 -10.25 14.33
CA THR A 281 9.57 -11.33 15.30
C THR A 281 8.83 -10.91 16.58
N PRO A 282 8.44 -11.86 17.44
CA PRO A 282 7.94 -11.55 18.78
C PRO A 282 8.92 -10.69 19.59
N LEU A 283 10.23 -10.81 19.34
CA LEU A 283 11.24 -10.00 20.00
C LEU A 283 11.22 -8.55 19.52
N ASP A 284 11.08 -8.31 18.22
CA ASP A 284 10.86 -6.96 17.67
C ASP A 284 9.59 -6.32 18.26
N PHE A 285 8.50 -7.10 18.38
CA PHE A 285 7.27 -6.66 19.05
C PHE A 285 7.53 -6.23 20.50
N ALA A 286 8.29 -7.01 21.28
CA ALA A 286 8.62 -6.66 22.66
C ALA A 286 9.37 -5.31 22.75
N TYR A 287 10.36 -5.06 21.88
CA TYR A 287 11.10 -3.79 21.83
C TYR A 287 10.27 -2.62 21.29
N HIS A 288 9.24 -2.90 20.49
CA HIS A 288 8.29 -1.90 20.02
C HIS A 288 7.37 -1.44 21.16
N VAL A 289 6.87 -2.37 21.98
CA VAL A 289 6.05 -2.06 23.16
C VAL A 289 6.89 -1.33 24.22
N HIS A 290 7.99 -1.92 24.68
CA HIS A 290 8.87 -1.28 25.66
C HIS A 290 10.29 -1.85 25.63
N THR A 291 11.30 -0.98 25.79
CA THR A 291 12.71 -1.40 25.78
C THR A 291 13.00 -2.44 26.88
N ASP A 292 12.50 -2.21 28.10
CA ASP A 292 12.70 -3.16 29.22
C ASP A 292 11.98 -4.48 29.01
N MET A 293 10.84 -4.48 28.31
CA MET A 293 10.13 -5.71 27.96
C MET A 293 10.97 -6.54 26.98
N GLY A 294 11.60 -5.88 26.01
CA GLY A 294 12.57 -6.50 25.11
C GLY A 294 13.79 -7.06 25.84
N HIS A 295 14.41 -6.28 26.74
CA HIS A 295 15.59 -6.72 27.50
C HIS A 295 15.30 -7.87 28.49
N ARG A 296 14.07 -7.97 28.98
CA ARG A 296 13.62 -9.04 29.87
C ARG A 296 12.98 -10.22 29.12
N CYS A 297 12.89 -10.16 27.79
CA CYS A 297 12.22 -11.18 26.99
C CYS A 297 12.93 -12.54 27.12
N ARG A 298 12.21 -13.58 27.55
CA ARG A 298 12.69 -14.97 27.59
C ARG A 298 12.01 -15.86 26.56
N GLY A 299 10.77 -15.55 26.20
CA GLY A 299 9.99 -16.32 25.25
C GLY A 299 8.74 -15.57 24.82
N ALA A 300 8.01 -16.13 23.87
CA ALA A 300 6.77 -15.57 23.39
C ALA A 300 5.71 -16.66 23.21
N LYS A 301 4.46 -16.29 23.44
CA LYS A 301 3.28 -17.07 23.09
C LYS A 301 2.52 -16.34 21.99
N VAL A 302 2.14 -17.08 20.95
CA VAL A 302 1.28 -16.58 19.87
C VAL A 302 0.01 -17.42 19.87
N ASN A 303 -1.16 -16.77 19.96
CA ASN A 303 -2.47 -17.42 20.04
C ASN A 303 -2.54 -18.50 21.13
N GLY A 304 -1.88 -18.26 22.28
CA GLY A 304 -1.82 -19.15 23.43
C GLY A 304 -0.78 -20.28 23.36
N ARG A 305 -0.09 -20.48 22.23
CA ARG A 305 0.96 -21.49 22.06
C ARG A 305 2.35 -20.87 22.13
N ILE A 306 3.31 -21.56 22.75
CA ILE A 306 4.70 -21.10 22.80
C ILE A 306 5.32 -21.22 21.40
N VAL A 307 5.95 -20.14 20.93
CA VAL A 307 6.63 -20.09 19.63
C VAL A 307 8.10 -19.69 19.82
N PRO A 308 9.00 -20.09 18.91
CA PRO A 308 10.38 -19.61 18.94
C PRO A 308 10.44 -18.10 18.71
N LEU A 309 11.44 -17.44 19.30
CA LEU A 309 11.65 -15.99 19.14
C LEU A 309 11.98 -15.57 17.70
N THR A 310 12.32 -16.52 16.81
CA THR A 310 12.57 -16.31 15.38
C THR A 310 11.31 -16.43 14.51
N TYR A 311 10.17 -16.79 15.10
CA TYR A 311 8.90 -16.90 14.37
C TYR A 311 8.55 -15.56 13.71
N ALA A 312 8.23 -15.58 12.42
CA ALA A 312 7.76 -14.40 11.71
C ALA A 312 6.28 -14.18 12.03
N LEU A 313 5.96 -13.04 12.64
CA LEU A 313 4.60 -12.68 13.04
C LEU A 313 3.70 -12.51 11.82
N LYS A 314 2.48 -13.01 11.92
CA LYS A 314 1.46 -12.88 10.87
C LYS A 314 0.38 -11.90 11.28
N THR A 315 -0.24 -11.29 10.28
CA THR A 315 -1.41 -10.42 10.51
C THR A 315 -2.50 -11.22 11.21
N GLY A 316 -2.98 -10.72 12.35
CA GLY A 316 -3.96 -11.41 13.17
C GLY A 316 -3.40 -12.04 14.44
N ASP A 317 -2.09 -12.25 14.56
CA ASP A 317 -1.53 -12.98 15.70
C ASP A 317 -1.70 -12.20 17.02
N LYS A 318 -2.21 -12.89 18.05
CA LYS A 318 -2.24 -12.38 19.42
C LYS A 318 -0.96 -12.76 20.14
N ILE A 319 -0.18 -11.77 20.56
CA ILE A 319 1.16 -11.97 21.11
C ILE A 319 1.18 -11.71 22.61
N GLU A 320 1.71 -12.66 23.36
CA GLU A 320 2.00 -12.56 24.78
C GLU A 320 3.51 -12.78 24.99
N ILE A 321 4.21 -11.77 25.51
CA ILE A 321 5.64 -11.85 25.78
C ILE A 321 5.87 -12.37 27.20
N LEU A 322 6.69 -13.42 27.33
CA LEU A 322 7.12 -13.97 28.62
C LEU A 322 8.38 -13.23 29.07
N THR A 323 8.25 -12.41 30.12
CA THR A 323 9.35 -11.60 30.68
C THR A 323 9.96 -12.25 31.92
N GLY A 324 11.28 -12.11 32.09
CA GLY A 324 12.02 -12.47 33.30
C GLY A 324 12.16 -11.30 34.28
N LYS A 325 12.74 -11.56 35.46
CA LYS A 325 13.04 -10.53 36.48
C LYS A 325 14.28 -9.68 36.12
N ASP A 326 15.31 -10.32 35.57
CA ASP A 326 16.57 -9.67 35.22
C ASP A 326 16.62 -9.20 33.76
N LEU A 327 17.34 -8.10 33.51
CA LEU A 327 17.68 -7.61 32.17
C LEU A 327 18.86 -8.44 31.63
N ARG A 328 18.59 -9.35 30.69
CA ARG A 328 19.62 -10.22 30.09
C ARG A 328 19.41 -10.38 28.58
N PRO A 329 19.62 -9.34 27.77
CA PRO A 329 19.61 -9.49 26.32
C PRO A 329 20.81 -10.34 25.86
N SER A 330 20.62 -11.11 24.78
CA SER A 330 21.70 -11.90 24.16
C SER A 330 22.38 -11.13 23.02
N ARG A 331 23.69 -11.34 22.85
CA ARG A 331 24.45 -10.82 21.69
C ARG A 331 23.98 -11.45 20.37
N ASP A 332 23.48 -12.68 20.44
CA ASP A 332 22.96 -13.41 19.26
C ASP A 332 21.78 -12.70 18.61
N TRP A 333 21.03 -11.89 19.38
CA TRP A 333 19.89 -11.14 18.87
C TRP A 333 20.28 -10.06 17.87
N ILE A 334 21.53 -9.57 17.92
CA ILE A 334 22.05 -8.55 17.01
C ILE A 334 22.44 -9.18 15.66
N ASN A 335 22.81 -10.46 15.65
CA ASN A 335 23.29 -11.12 14.45
C ASN A 335 22.14 -11.29 13.44
N SER A 336 22.26 -10.57 12.32
CA SER A 336 21.25 -10.56 11.25
C SER A 336 21.00 -11.95 10.65
N HIS A 337 21.97 -12.86 10.69
CA HIS A 337 21.83 -14.21 10.13
C HIS A 337 20.94 -15.13 10.98
N LEU A 338 20.84 -14.89 12.29
CA LEU A 338 20.06 -15.72 13.21
C LEU A 338 18.56 -15.36 13.23
N GLY A 339 18.19 -14.23 12.63
CA GLY A 339 16.79 -13.87 12.40
C GLY A 339 15.98 -13.50 13.64
N TYR A 340 16.62 -13.15 14.77
CA TYR A 340 15.93 -12.75 16.00
C TYR A 340 15.36 -11.33 15.95
N LEU A 341 16.15 -10.34 15.53
CA LEU A 341 15.72 -8.96 15.38
C LEU A 341 15.81 -8.56 13.92
N LYS A 342 14.71 -8.09 13.34
CA LYS A 342 14.68 -7.51 12.01
C LYS A 342 14.74 -6.00 12.04
N THR A 343 14.18 -5.36 13.07
CA THR A 343 14.09 -3.89 13.10
C THR A 343 15.41 -3.25 13.54
N SER A 344 15.86 -2.22 12.80
CA SER A 344 17.06 -1.44 13.14
C SER A 344 16.96 -0.78 14.51
N ARG A 345 15.74 -0.34 14.89
CA ARG A 345 15.45 0.26 16.20
C ARG A 345 15.70 -0.72 17.35
N ALA A 346 15.23 -1.96 17.25
CA ALA A 346 15.46 -2.95 18.30
C ALA A 346 16.95 -3.33 18.40
N LYS A 347 17.63 -3.53 17.27
CA LYS A 347 19.09 -3.77 17.24
C LYS A 347 19.86 -2.65 17.91
N ALA A 348 19.52 -1.39 17.63
CA ALA A 348 20.14 -0.22 18.24
C ALA A 348 19.96 -0.19 19.76
N LYS A 349 18.78 -0.54 20.28
CA LYS A 349 18.51 -0.62 21.73
C LYS A 349 19.37 -1.69 22.41
N VAL A 350 19.48 -2.89 21.82
CA VAL A 350 20.31 -3.97 22.35
C VAL A 350 21.79 -3.58 22.33
N LEU A 351 22.28 -3.02 21.22
CA LEU A 351 23.64 -2.51 21.11
C LEU A 351 23.93 -1.44 22.16
N HIS A 352 23.00 -0.50 22.36
CA HIS A 352 23.13 0.54 23.36
C HIS A 352 23.21 -0.03 24.79
N TRP A 353 22.41 -1.05 25.11
CA TRP A 353 22.48 -1.72 26.41
C TRP A 353 23.87 -2.33 26.68
N PHE A 354 24.44 -3.05 25.71
CA PHE A 354 25.80 -3.58 25.84
C PHE A 354 26.86 -2.47 25.92
N LYS A 355 26.70 -1.38 25.16
CA LYS A 355 27.59 -0.22 25.25
C LYS A 355 27.57 0.43 26.64
N MET A 356 26.41 0.47 27.30
CA MET A 356 26.26 1.03 28.64
C MET A 356 26.84 0.10 29.72
N GLN A 357 26.80 -1.22 29.52
CA GLN A 357 27.38 -2.19 30.46
C GLN A 357 28.90 -2.03 30.60
N ASP A 358 29.59 -1.72 29.50
CA ASP A 358 31.04 -1.51 29.48
C ASP A 358 31.42 -0.02 29.68
N TYR A 359 30.49 0.84 30.10
CA TYR A 359 30.71 2.30 30.14
C TYR A 359 31.91 2.68 31.01
N ASP A 360 32.01 2.13 32.22
CA ASP A 360 33.10 2.46 33.15
C ASP A 360 34.46 2.02 32.62
N LYS A 361 34.53 0.84 31.99
CA LYS A 361 35.76 0.34 31.37
C LYS A 361 36.20 1.22 30.19
N ASN A 362 35.27 1.53 29.29
CA ASN A 362 35.54 2.39 28.14
C ASN A 362 35.88 3.82 28.55
N LYS A 363 35.30 4.32 29.64
CA LYS A 363 35.63 5.63 30.21
C LYS A 363 37.09 5.66 30.67
N CYS A 364 37.56 4.63 31.37
CA CYS A 364 38.96 4.54 31.81
C CYS A 364 39.93 4.46 30.60
N GLU A 365 39.69 3.56 29.64
CA GLU A 365 40.55 3.41 28.46
C GLU A 365 40.58 4.69 27.59
N GLY A 366 39.42 5.32 27.39
CA GLY A 366 39.35 6.57 26.63
C GLY A 366 39.96 7.76 27.36
N GLN A 367 39.96 7.75 28.69
CA GLN A 367 40.68 8.74 29.49
C GLN A 367 42.19 8.62 29.26
N GLU A 368 42.76 7.42 29.33
CA GLU A 368 44.20 7.22 29.10
C GLU A 368 44.64 7.67 27.70
N LEU A 369 43.87 7.30 26.68
CA LEU A 369 44.13 7.69 25.29
C LEU A 369 44.07 9.20 25.09
N LEU A 370 43.04 9.86 25.63
CA LEU A 370 42.88 11.30 25.51
C LEU A 370 43.95 12.07 26.29
N ASP A 371 44.25 11.65 27.52
CA ASP A 371 45.23 12.32 28.38
C ASP A 371 46.65 12.21 27.81
N ASN A 372 47.01 11.07 27.20
CA ASN A 372 48.31 10.91 26.53
C ASN A 372 48.46 11.85 25.33
N GLU A 373 47.43 11.96 24.50
CA GLU A 373 47.46 12.79 23.29
C GLU A 373 47.45 14.30 23.63
N LEU A 374 46.68 14.71 24.64
CA LEU A 374 46.69 16.09 25.14
C LEU A 374 48.06 16.49 25.71
N LYS A 375 48.74 15.57 26.40
CA LYS A 375 50.11 15.79 26.90
C LYS A 375 51.11 15.99 25.75
N ILE A 376 51.02 15.18 24.69
CA ILE A 376 51.89 15.30 23.51
C ILE A 376 51.73 16.67 22.84
N LEU A 377 50.50 17.17 22.74
CA LEU A 377 50.18 18.45 22.10
C LEU A 377 50.29 19.67 23.02
N GLY A 378 50.60 19.47 24.32
CA GLY A 378 50.68 20.55 25.30
C GLY A 378 49.36 21.27 25.59
N ILE A 379 48.22 20.61 25.35
CA ILE A 379 46.89 21.19 25.52
C ILE A 379 46.38 20.91 26.95
N LYS A 380 45.95 21.96 27.65
CA LYS A 380 45.35 21.81 28.99
C LYS A 380 43.99 21.11 28.92
N SER A 381 43.77 20.16 29.84
CA SER A 381 42.53 19.37 29.95
C SER A 381 41.27 20.21 30.19
N GLU A 382 41.39 21.43 30.73
CA GLU A 382 40.28 22.37 30.94
C GLU A 382 39.62 22.81 29.62
N ARG A 383 40.36 22.83 28.51
CA ARG A 383 39.83 23.19 27.18
C ARG A 383 38.87 22.15 26.61
N LEU A 384 38.82 20.94 27.19
CA LEU A 384 37.87 19.91 26.78
C LEU A 384 36.41 20.35 26.96
N TYR A 385 36.12 21.17 27.97
CA TYR A 385 34.77 21.70 28.20
C TYR A 385 34.28 22.62 27.06
N GLU A 386 35.20 23.31 26.37
CA GLU A 386 34.89 24.20 25.25
C GLU A 386 34.37 23.42 24.03
N VAL A 387 34.75 22.15 23.90
CA VAL A 387 34.51 21.33 22.71
C VAL A 387 33.30 20.40 22.88
N LEU A 388 32.81 20.19 24.11
CA LEU A 388 31.63 19.37 24.38
C LEU A 388 30.37 19.81 23.59
N PRO A 389 30.02 21.11 23.51
CA PRO A 389 28.84 21.54 22.76
C PRO A 389 28.99 21.30 21.25
N ALA A 390 30.19 21.51 20.71
CA ALA A 390 30.50 21.30 19.29
C ALA A 390 30.40 19.82 18.89
N LEU A 391 30.68 18.91 19.84
CA LEU A 391 30.57 17.46 19.65
C LEU A 391 29.19 16.90 20.03
N GLY A 392 28.26 17.75 20.47
CA GLY A 392 26.91 17.32 20.89
C GLY A 392 26.88 16.49 22.18
N LEU A 393 27.92 16.58 23.01
CA LEU A 393 28.05 15.83 24.27
C LEU A 393 27.81 16.76 25.47
N LYS A 394 27.25 16.21 26.55
CA LYS A 394 26.94 16.97 27.77
C LYS A 394 28.04 16.90 28.82
N ASN A 395 28.73 15.75 28.91
CA ASN A 395 29.72 15.46 29.94
C ASN A 395 31.05 14.99 29.33
N ILE A 396 32.16 15.31 29.99
CA ILE A 396 33.50 14.80 29.62
C ILE A 396 33.57 13.28 29.75
N ASP A 397 32.86 12.70 30.71
CA ASP A 397 32.83 11.25 30.88
C ASP A 397 32.22 10.54 29.67
N ASP A 398 31.21 11.15 29.02
CA ASP A 398 30.62 10.62 27.80
C ASP A 398 31.60 10.73 26.61
N LEU A 399 32.40 11.80 26.57
CA LEU A 399 33.48 11.97 25.59
C LEU A 399 34.55 10.89 25.76
N ARG A 400 35.03 10.68 26.99
CA ARG A 400 36.01 9.64 27.32
C ARG A 400 35.47 8.25 26.96
N ALA A 401 34.25 7.94 27.38
CA ALA A 401 33.63 6.67 27.05
C ALA A 401 33.41 6.51 25.53
N ALA A 402 33.13 7.57 24.78
CA ALA A 402 33.01 7.53 23.32
C ALA A 402 34.35 7.28 22.61
N ILE A 403 35.45 7.84 23.13
CA ILE A 403 36.82 7.60 22.64
C ILE A 403 37.24 6.16 22.93
N GLY A 404 37.05 5.66 24.16
CA GLY A 404 37.40 4.29 24.52
C GLY A 404 36.62 3.25 23.73
N ARG A 405 35.35 3.54 23.39
CA ARG A 405 34.54 2.70 22.49
C ARG A 405 34.93 2.78 21.02
N GLY A 406 35.71 3.79 20.61
CA GLY A 406 36.01 4.07 19.20
C GLY A 406 34.84 4.67 18.40
N ASP A 407 33.77 5.13 19.07
CA ASP A 407 32.68 5.87 18.42
C ASP A 407 33.18 7.23 17.90
N MET A 408 34.23 7.77 18.52
CA MET A 408 34.90 9.01 18.11
C MET A 408 36.40 8.81 17.97
N LYS A 409 36.98 9.37 16.90
CA LYS A 409 38.43 9.37 16.70
C LYS A 409 39.06 10.53 17.45
N LEU A 410 40.21 10.29 18.10
CA LEU A 410 41.01 11.31 18.80
C LEU A 410 41.27 12.54 17.92
N GLY A 411 41.64 12.35 16.66
CA GLY A 411 41.91 13.44 15.72
C GLY A 411 40.75 14.42 15.51
N GLN A 412 39.50 13.95 15.59
CA GLN A 412 38.32 14.82 15.47
C GLN A 412 38.15 15.72 16.70
N VAL A 413 38.43 15.19 17.89
CA VAL A 413 38.40 15.97 19.13
C VAL A 413 39.51 17.03 19.12
N ILE A 414 40.70 16.65 18.67
CA ILE A 414 41.87 17.53 18.57
C ILE A 414 41.65 18.63 17.54
N SER A 415 41.08 18.34 16.37
CA SER A 415 40.82 19.37 15.35
C SER A 415 39.88 20.48 15.83
N HIS A 416 39.03 20.20 16.81
CA HIS A 416 38.19 21.22 17.45
C HIS A 416 38.91 21.99 18.58
N LEU A 417 39.87 21.36 19.25
CA LEU A 417 40.72 22.00 20.28
C LEU A 417 41.82 22.88 19.68
N THR A 418 42.26 22.55 18.47
CA THR A 418 43.27 23.26 17.70
C THR A 418 42.64 23.74 16.40
N PRO A 419 42.01 24.93 16.37
CA PRO A 419 41.63 25.53 15.10
C PRO A 419 42.92 25.74 14.29
N MET A 420 43.14 24.92 13.27
CA MET A 420 44.14 25.24 12.26
C MET A 420 43.62 26.47 11.52
N ASP A 421 44.26 27.62 11.77
CA ASP A 421 44.24 28.75 10.84
C ASP A 421 44.94 28.32 9.55
N ALA A 422 44.25 27.51 8.75
CA ALA A 422 44.59 27.22 7.37
C ALA A 422 43.30 27.39 6.57
N PRO A 423 43.22 28.36 5.64
CA PRO A 423 42.03 28.51 4.82
C PRO A 423 41.85 27.22 4.02
N VAL A 424 40.77 26.50 4.30
CA VAL A 424 40.32 25.41 3.46
C VAL A 424 39.87 26.05 2.15
N VAL A 425 40.77 26.10 1.16
CA VAL A 425 40.40 26.36 -0.21
C VAL A 425 39.50 25.20 -0.63
N ASN A 426 38.19 25.45 -0.56
CA ASN A 426 37.18 24.59 -1.13
C ASN A 426 37.45 24.55 -2.63
N LEU A 427 38.08 23.46 -3.10
CA LEU A 427 38.14 23.14 -4.51
C LEU A 427 36.70 22.90 -4.95
N ALA A 428 36.05 23.95 -5.45
CA ALA A 428 34.78 23.82 -6.13
C ALA A 428 34.98 22.78 -7.22
N ARG A 429 34.32 21.62 -7.08
CA ARG A 429 34.12 20.71 -8.21
C ARG A 429 33.45 21.53 -9.29
N VAL A 430 34.21 21.89 -10.33
CA VAL A 430 33.67 22.48 -11.54
C VAL A 430 32.69 21.44 -12.09
N GLN A 431 31.40 21.69 -11.87
CA GLN A 431 30.37 20.92 -12.56
C GLN A 431 30.60 21.15 -14.06
N PRO A 432 30.65 20.08 -14.89
CA PRO A 432 30.75 20.27 -16.31
C PRO A 432 29.52 21.06 -16.74
N VAL A 433 29.74 22.30 -17.18
CA VAL A 433 28.68 23.12 -17.75
C VAL A 433 28.09 22.31 -18.89
N VAL A 434 26.82 21.91 -18.73
CA VAL A 434 26.04 21.21 -19.74
C VAL A 434 26.20 22.00 -21.03
N LYS A 435 26.73 21.36 -22.08
CA LYS A 435 26.81 21.94 -23.43
C LYS A 435 25.40 22.31 -23.85
N GLN A 436 25.01 23.56 -23.64
CA GLN A 436 23.84 24.10 -24.29
C GLN A 436 24.20 24.25 -25.76
N ASP A 437 23.57 23.42 -26.58
CA ASP A 437 23.51 23.56 -28.04
C ASP A 437 22.90 24.93 -28.39
N THR A 438 23.71 25.97 -28.33
CA THR A 438 23.43 27.25 -29.00
C THR A 438 24.12 27.24 -30.36
N LEU A 439 23.76 26.23 -31.17
CA LEU A 439 23.94 26.26 -32.63
C LEU A 439 22.89 27.21 -33.21
N ARG A 440 23.10 28.52 -33.04
CA ARG A 440 22.67 29.51 -34.03
C ARG A 440 23.82 30.48 -34.28
N SER A 441 24.29 30.38 -35.50
CA SER A 441 25.32 31.16 -36.18
C SER A 441 24.96 32.64 -36.22
N ASP A 442 25.33 33.40 -35.20
CA ASP A 442 25.28 34.88 -35.25
C ASP A 442 26.60 35.48 -35.73
N LEU A 443 27.54 34.65 -36.16
CA LEU A 443 28.82 35.09 -36.68
C LEU A 443 28.69 35.26 -38.19
N CYS A 444 28.33 36.48 -38.61
CA CYS A 444 28.20 36.83 -40.02
C CYS A 444 29.58 36.88 -40.66
N ILE A 445 29.73 36.18 -41.78
CA ILE A 445 30.93 36.19 -42.59
C ILE A 445 30.56 36.84 -43.91
N GLU A 446 31.14 38.00 -44.15
CA GLU A 446 30.95 38.74 -45.39
C GLU A 446 31.79 38.11 -46.50
N GLY A 447 31.27 38.12 -47.73
CA GLY A 447 31.86 37.42 -48.88
C GLY A 447 31.24 36.04 -49.19
N VAL A 448 30.42 35.48 -48.29
CA VAL A 448 29.89 34.09 -48.41
C VAL A 448 28.36 34.00 -48.42
N GLY A 449 27.63 35.04 -48.83
CA GLY A 449 26.16 35.00 -49.02
C GLY A 449 25.36 34.29 -47.90
N ARG A 450 24.34 33.48 -48.27
CA ARG A 450 23.56 32.61 -47.36
C ARG A 450 24.07 31.16 -47.33
N LEU A 451 25.36 30.94 -47.56
CA LEU A 451 25.93 29.59 -47.53
C LEU A 451 26.15 29.12 -46.09
N LEU A 452 26.08 27.81 -45.86
CA LEU A 452 26.39 27.21 -44.56
C LEU A 452 27.89 27.41 -44.26
N THR A 453 28.20 28.22 -43.25
CA THR A 453 29.57 28.52 -42.81
C THR A 453 29.87 27.89 -41.45
N HIS A 454 31.07 27.33 -41.27
CA HIS A 454 31.54 26.83 -39.98
C HIS A 454 33.03 27.16 -39.76
N MET A 455 33.44 27.30 -38.49
CA MET A 455 34.84 27.55 -38.11
C MET A 455 35.69 26.28 -38.21
N ALA A 456 36.90 26.37 -38.77
CA ALA A 456 37.80 25.24 -38.88
C ALA A 456 38.42 24.86 -37.53
N ARG A 457 38.41 23.55 -37.21
CA ARG A 457 38.98 23.03 -35.95
C ARG A 457 40.51 23.07 -35.89
N CYS A 458 41.19 23.19 -37.03
CA CYS A 458 42.65 23.16 -37.08
C CYS A 458 43.31 24.47 -36.64
N CYS A 459 42.62 25.60 -36.79
CA CYS A 459 43.17 26.92 -36.45
C CYS A 459 42.21 27.80 -35.63
N GLN A 460 40.95 27.36 -35.42
CA GLN A 460 39.93 28.02 -34.60
C GLN A 460 39.98 29.56 -34.73
N PRO A 461 39.73 30.11 -35.94
CA PRO A 461 39.92 31.52 -36.21
C PRO A 461 39.04 32.39 -35.30
N LEU A 462 39.62 33.49 -34.82
CA LEU A 462 38.94 34.44 -33.94
C LEU A 462 38.62 35.75 -34.67
N PRO A 463 37.54 36.45 -34.28
CA PRO A 463 37.24 37.77 -34.83
C PRO A 463 38.38 38.76 -34.68
N GLY A 464 38.71 39.43 -35.78
CA GLY A 464 39.86 40.34 -35.88
C GLY A 464 41.10 39.72 -36.54
N GLU A 465 41.15 38.39 -36.69
CA GLU A 465 42.21 37.73 -37.46
C GLU A 465 41.89 37.70 -38.96
N SER A 466 42.91 37.76 -39.82
CA SER A 466 42.73 37.59 -41.27
C SER A 466 42.28 36.16 -41.59
N VAL A 467 41.11 36.03 -42.23
CA VAL A 467 40.48 34.75 -42.54
C VAL A 467 40.31 34.52 -44.02
N ILE A 468 40.22 33.24 -44.39
CA ILE A 468 39.93 32.78 -45.75
C ILE A 468 38.90 31.65 -45.72
N GLY A 469 37.98 31.65 -46.67
CA GLY A 469 36.98 30.60 -46.83
C GLY A 469 37.51 29.48 -47.73
N TYR A 470 37.29 28.24 -47.32
CA TYR A 470 37.55 27.06 -48.15
C TYR A 470 36.24 26.33 -48.45
N ILE A 471 35.91 26.17 -49.73
CA ILE A 471 34.69 25.46 -50.16
C ILE A 471 34.90 23.95 -50.01
N THR A 472 34.23 23.36 -49.00
CA THR A 472 34.23 21.91 -48.79
C THR A 472 33.24 21.21 -49.72
N VAL A 473 33.41 19.90 -49.94
CA VAL A 473 32.56 19.14 -50.87
C VAL A 473 31.12 18.97 -50.37
N ALA A 474 30.90 18.91 -49.05
CA ALA A 474 29.60 18.55 -48.47
C ALA A 474 29.14 19.41 -47.28
N ARG A 475 30.02 20.20 -46.66
CA ARG A 475 29.73 20.90 -45.38
C ARG A 475 29.73 22.43 -45.52
N GLY A 476 29.50 22.92 -46.73
CA GLY A 476 29.54 24.35 -47.05
C GLY A 476 30.96 24.92 -46.99
N VAL A 477 31.10 26.14 -46.47
CA VAL A 477 32.37 26.86 -46.41
C VAL A 477 33.00 26.71 -45.03
N SER A 478 34.24 26.22 -44.99
CA SER A 478 35.04 26.14 -43.76
C SER A 478 35.94 27.37 -43.68
N VAL A 479 35.91 28.05 -42.54
CA VAL A 479 36.63 29.33 -42.35
C VAL A 479 37.92 29.04 -41.63
N HIS A 480 39.03 29.42 -42.24
CA HIS A 480 40.37 29.23 -41.73
C HIS A 480 41.05 30.57 -41.51
N ARG A 481 42.05 30.62 -40.64
CA ARG A 481 43.01 31.73 -40.65
C ARG A 481 43.82 31.68 -41.95
N GLN A 482 44.16 32.84 -42.49
CA GLN A 482 44.94 32.95 -43.72
C GLN A 482 46.33 32.30 -43.61
N ASP A 483 46.91 32.30 -42.40
CA ASP A 483 48.20 31.71 -42.06
C ASP A 483 48.11 30.24 -41.59
N CYS A 484 46.93 29.62 -41.68
CA CYS A 484 46.75 28.24 -41.26
C CYS A 484 47.64 27.29 -42.11
N PHE A 485 48.35 26.38 -41.44
CA PHE A 485 49.23 25.39 -42.09
C PHE A 485 48.56 24.66 -43.27
N ASN A 486 47.29 24.27 -43.11
CA ASN A 486 46.52 23.56 -44.14
C ASN A 486 46.13 24.43 -45.34
N ILE A 487 46.02 25.75 -45.15
CA ILE A 487 45.72 26.71 -46.22
C ILE A 487 47.00 27.04 -46.99
N VAL A 488 48.09 27.30 -46.27
CA VAL A 488 49.39 27.64 -46.87
C VAL A 488 49.93 26.48 -47.72
N HIS A 489 49.74 25.23 -47.29
CA HIS A 489 50.19 24.03 -48.00
C HIS A 489 49.13 23.44 -48.95
N ALA A 490 48.07 24.18 -49.27
CA ALA A 490 47.04 23.69 -50.18
C ALA A 490 47.58 23.53 -51.61
N SER A 491 47.21 22.42 -52.27
CA SER A 491 47.59 22.15 -53.66
C SER A 491 46.96 23.16 -54.62
N GLU A 492 47.51 23.35 -55.81
CA GLU A 492 46.96 24.27 -56.84
C GLU A 492 45.48 24.01 -57.17
N ARG A 493 45.05 22.74 -57.15
CA ARG A 493 43.64 22.37 -57.33
C ARG A 493 42.74 22.80 -56.17
N GLN A 494 43.27 22.87 -54.95
CA GLN A 494 42.56 23.29 -53.74
C GLN A 494 42.50 24.81 -53.62
N LYS A 495 43.55 25.53 -54.07
CA LYS A 495 43.55 27.00 -54.11
C LYS A 495 42.42 27.57 -54.95
N LYS A 496 41.99 26.87 -56.01
CA LYS A 496 40.79 27.23 -56.81
C LYS A 496 39.46 27.20 -56.03
N ARG A 497 39.45 26.66 -54.81
CA ARG A 497 38.29 26.60 -53.91
C ARG A 497 38.39 27.58 -52.75
N PHE A 498 39.36 28.49 -52.79
CA PHE A 498 39.46 29.58 -51.84
C PHE A 498 38.49 30.70 -52.19
N LEU A 499 37.94 31.30 -51.15
CA LEU A 499 37.05 32.43 -51.21
C LEU A 499 37.56 33.48 -50.23
N GLU A 500 37.60 34.73 -50.66
CA GLU A 500 37.89 35.85 -49.77
C GLU A 500 36.69 36.08 -48.86
N VAL A 501 36.95 36.10 -47.56
CA VAL A 501 35.91 36.23 -46.53
C VAL A 501 36.37 37.20 -45.46
N SER A 502 35.45 37.96 -44.89
CA SER A 502 35.72 38.90 -43.79
C SER A 502 34.72 38.71 -42.65
N TRP A 503 35.11 39.16 -41.46
CA TRP A 503 34.21 39.17 -40.31
C TRP A 503 33.17 40.28 -40.48
N GLY A 504 31.89 39.96 -40.27
CA GLY A 504 30.81 40.94 -40.27
C GLY A 504 30.80 41.83 -39.02
N THR A 505 30.00 42.89 -39.07
CA THR A 505 30.00 43.99 -38.09
C THR A 505 29.38 43.69 -36.72
N ASN A 506 28.63 42.58 -36.58
CA ASN A 506 28.02 42.17 -35.30
C ASN A 506 28.88 41.12 -34.57
N LEU A 507 29.95 41.57 -33.94
CA LEU A 507 30.80 40.72 -33.09
C LEU A 507 30.23 40.68 -31.65
N ARG A 508 30.04 39.49 -31.09
CA ARG A 508 29.71 39.31 -29.66
C ARG A 508 30.92 39.68 -28.80
N GLU A 509 30.69 40.18 -27.60
CA GLU A 509 31.78 40.54 -26.65
C GLU A 509 32.54 39.34 -26.07
N ARG A 510 32.04 38.10 -26.22
CA ARG A 510 32.61 36.91 -25.58
C ARG A 510 32.61 35.70 -26.51
N TYR A 511 33.76 35.04 -26.60
CA TYR A 511 33.98 33.82 -27.38
C TYR A 511 34.59 32.75 -26.49
N MET A 512 34.20 31.49 -26.70
CA MET A 512 34.88 30.37 -26.06
C MET A 512 36.18 30.08 -26.81
N VAL A 513 37.27 30.01 -26.06
CA VAL A 513 38.61 29.69 -26.56
C VAL A 513 39.21 28.58 -25.73
N ASP A 514 39.94 27.68 -26.38
CA ASP A 514 40.74 26.67 -25.70
C ASP A 514 42.11 27.27 -25.37
N VAL A 515 42.52 27.24 -24.10
CA VAL A 515 43.82 27.78 -23.64
C VAL A 515 44.74 26.65 -23.24
N LEU A 516 45.91 26.55 -23.89
CA LEU A 516 46.96 25.62 -23.52
C LEU A 516 47.88 26.24 -22.48
N MET A 517 47.90 25.70 -21.26
CA MET A 517 48.82 26.11 -20.20
C MET A 517 49.93 25.07 -20.03
N ARG A 518 51.20 25.52 -20.02
CA ARG A 518 52.38 24.69 -19.72
C ARG A 518 52.96 25.13 -18.39
N ALA A 519 53.11 24.19 -17.46
CA ALA A 519 53.66 24.45 -16.14
C ALA A 519 54.56 23.30 -15.67
N PHE A 520 55.48 23.58 -14.75
CA PHE A 520 56.31 22.58 -14.10
C PHE A 520 55.53 21.89 -12.99
N ASP A 521 55.50 20.55 -13.02
CA ASP A 521 54.74 19.74 -12.06
C ASP A 521 55.22 19.95 -10.62
N ARG A 522 54.29 20.22 -9.70
CA ARG A 522 54.53 20.44 -8.27
C ARG A 522 53.34 19.94 -7.45
N PRO A 523 53.55 19.44 -6.21
CA PRO A 523 52.46 19.03 -5.33
C PRO A 523 51.48 20.19 -5.13
N GLY A 524 50.24 20.04 -5.59
CA GLY A 524 49.20 21.06 -5.50
C GLY A 524 49.15 22.08 -6.64
N LEU A 525 49.88 21.92 -7.75
CA LEU A 525 49.90 22.86 -8.87
C LEU A 525 48.52 23.12 -9.53
N LEU A 526 47.65 22.11 -9.53
CA LEU A 526 46.29 22.20 -10.07
C LEU A 526 45.26 22.73 -9.05
N ARG A 527 45.67 22.96 -7.80
CA ARG A 527 44.87 23.72 -6.82
C ARG A 527 45.09 25.20 -7.03
#